data_AF-A0A8H7YLS5-F1
#
_entry.id   AF-A0A8H7YLS5-F1
#
_cell.length_a   1.000
_cell.length_b   1.000
_cell.length_c   1.000
_cell.angle_alpha   90.00
_cell.angle_beta   90.00
_cell.angle_gamma   90.00
#
_symmetry.space_group_name_H-M   'P 1'
#
loop_
_entity.id
_entity.type
_entity.pdbx_description
1 polymer ?
#
loop_
_entity_poly.entity_id
_entity_poly.type
_entity_poly.pdbx_seq_one_letter_code
_entity_poly.pdbx_strand_id
1 'polypeptide(L)'
;MHHEAVIQAAIDDLNLQLVPNYTTTAKKYGISCHMLSRCYNNLLGLCDRLESISSQLTQPPSHVLMRIYETLFSSQFCSTLV
;
A
#
# COMPACT_ATOMS: atom_id res chain seq x y z
N MET A 1 -15.09 -0.31 -2.64
CA MET A 1 -15.10 0.15 -4.05
C MET A 1 -14.55 1.58 -4.23
N HIS A 2 -15.24 2.68 -3.89
CA HIS A 2 -14.71 4.03 -4.21
C HIS A 2 -13.57 4.48 -3.25
N HIS A 3 -13.66 4.16 -1.96
CA HIS A 3 -12.64 4.53 -0.97
C HIS A 3 -11.28 3.84 -1.17
N GLU A 4 -11.28 2.54 -1.54
CA GLU A 4 -10.04 1.80 -1.79
C GLU A 4 -9.27 2.36 -2.99
N ALA A 5 -9.98 2.68 -4.08
CA ALA A 5 -9.37 3.27 -5.27
C ALA A 5 -8.75 4.65 -4.98
N VAL A 6 -9.40 5.47 -4.13
CA VAL A 6 -8.86 6.78 -3.71
C VAL A 6 -7.60 6.61 -2.86
N ILE A 7 -7.56 5.60 -1.98
CA ILE A 7 -6.39 5.36 -1.13
C ILE A 7 -5.23 4.78 -1.94
N GLN A 8 -5.51 3.89 -2.89
CA GLN A 8 -4.50 3.40 -3.84
C GLN A 8 -3.89 4.56 -4.63
N ALA A 9 -4.72 5.43 -5.20
CA ALA A 9 -4.25 6.58 -5.96
C ALA A 9 -3.42 7.55 -5.08
N ALA A 10 -3.76 7.72 -3.80
CA ALA A 10 -2.99 8.51 -2.86
C ALA A 10 -1.63 7.86 -2.50
N ILE A 11 -1.57 6.54 -2.41
CA ILE A 11 -0.32 5.79 -2.18
C ILE A 11 0.59 5.89 -3.41
N ASP A 12 0.03 5.76 -4.62
CA ASP A 12 0.79 5.91 -5.87
C ASP A 12 1.39 7.33 -5.99
N ASP A 13 0.61 8.36 -5.65
CA ASP A 13 1.07 9.76 -5.63
C ASP A 13 2.15 10.02 -4.57
N LEU A 14 2.15 9.29 -3.44
CA LEU A 14 3.23 9.32 -2.46
C LEU A 14 4.49 8.64 -2.98
N ASN A 15 4.37 7.50 -3.66
CA ASN A 15 5.50 6.77 -4.23
C ASN A 15 6.22 7.53 -5.34
N LEU A 16 5.53 8.43 -6.04
CA LEU A 16 6.13 9.31 -7.05
C LEU A 16 6.93 10.47 -6.44
N GLN A 17 6.81 10.73 -5.13
CA GLN A 17 7.53 11.80 -4.46
C GLN A 17 8.89 11.32 -3.95
N LEU A 18 9.94 12.13 -4.20
CA LEU A 18 11.28 11.89 -3.65
C LEU A 18 11.28 11.94 -2.11
N VAL A 19 10.42 12.77 -1.52
CA VAL A 19 10.21 12.88 -0.08
C VAL A 19 8.71 12.80 0.18
N PRO A 20 8.21 11.71 0.80
CA PRO A 20 6.77 11.50 0.99
C PRO A 20 6.12 12.62 1.82
N ASN A 21 5.16 13.34 1.25
CA ASN A 21 4.38 14.36 1.94
C ASN A 21 2.93 13.92 2.16
N TYR A 22 2.72 13.20 3.26
CA TYR A 22 1.41 12.66 3.65
C TYR A 22 0.33 13.74 3.78
N THR A 23 0.66 14.92 4.30
CA THR A 23 -0.32 15.99 4.52
C THR A 23 -0.86 16.55 3.21
N THR A 24 0.04 16.82 2.26
CA THR A 24 -0.33 17.36 0.94
C THR A 24 -1.12 16.34 0.15
N THR A 25 -0.66 15.09 0.12
CA THR A 25 -1.35 14.02 -0.62
C THR A 25 -2.69 13.68 0.03
N ALA A 26 -2.77 13.56 1.35
CA ALA A 26 -4.05 13.32 2.02
C ALA A 26 -5.10 14.40 1.72
N LYS A 27 -4.67 15.68 1.72
CA LYS A 27 -5.55 16.80 1.37
C LYS A 27 -6.00 16.76 -0.10
N LYS A 28 -5.11 16.40 -1.02
CA LYS A 28 -5.40 16.26 -2.46
C LYS A 28 -6.47 15.19 -2.74
N TYR A 29 -6.43 14.08 -2.03
CA TYR A 29 -7.35 12.95 -2.21
C TYR A 29 -8.54 12.95 -1.23
N GLY A 30 -8.66 13.97 -0.38
CA GLY A 30 -9.77 14.09 0.58
C GLY A 30 -9.80 12.98 1.64
N ILE A 31 -8.65 12.42 2.00
CA ILE A 31 -8.51 11.34 2.98
C ILE A 31 -7.78 11.80 4.23
N SER A 32 -7.93 11.05 5.34
CA SER A 32 -7.20 11.34 6.56
C SER A 32 -5.70 11.07 6.40
N CYS A 33 -4.86 12.03 6.79
CA CYS A 33 -3.41 11.89 6.79
C CYS A 33 -2.93 10.71 7.66
N HIS A 34 -3.61 10.47 8.80
CA HIS A 34 -3.32 9.34 9.66
C HIS A 34 -3.64 8.01 8.98
N MET A 35 -4.78 7.94 8.28
CA MET A 35 -5.18 6.75 7.52
C MET A 35 -4.18 6.46 6.40
N LEU A 36 -3.80 7.48 5.62
CA LEU A 36 -2.81 7.36 4.55
C LEU A 36 -1.45 6.89 5.08
N SER A 37 -0.96 7.50 6.15
CA SER A 37 0.31 7.09 6.78
C SER A 37 0.27 5.65 7.28
N ARG A 38 -0.83 5.23 7.92
CA ARG A 38 -0.99 3.84 8.38
C ARG A 38 -1.02 2.85 7.21
N CYS A 39 -1.79 3.13 6.17
CA CYS A 39 -1.84 2.28 4.98
C CYS A 39 -0.47 2.17 4.30
N TYR A 40 0.23 3.30 4.14
CA TYR A 40 1.54 3.34 3.51
C TYR A 40 2.61 2.57 4.30
N ASN A 41 2.69 2.76 5.62
CA ASN A 41 3.64 2.05 6.47
C ASN A 41 3.36 0.54 6.52
N ASN A 42 2.09 0.14 6.56
CA ASN A 42 1.72 -1.27 6.50
C ASN A 42 2.14 -1.91 5.17
N LEU A 43 2.00 -1.17 4.08
CA LEU A 43 2.33 -1.60 2.73
C LEU A 43 3.86 -1.72 2.54
N LEU A 44 4.65 -0.78 3.08
CA LEU A 44 6.10 -0.88 3.16
C LEU A 44 6.56 -2.12 3.96
N GLY A 45 5.99 -2.33 5.15
CA GLY A 45 6.34 -3.51 5.97
C GLY A 45 5.98 -4.84 5.29
N LEU A 46 4.97 -4.85 4.43
CA LEU A 46 4.66 -6.01 3.58
C LEU A 46 5.66 -6.16 2.43
N CYS A 47 6.06 -5.08 1.76
CA CYS A 47 7.12 -5.10 0.74
C CYS A 47 8.43 -5.67 1.32
N ASP A 48 8.87 -5.20 2.48
CA ASP A 48 10.10 -5.69 3.13
C ASP A 48 10.01 -7.19 3.46
N ARG A 49 8.85 -7.64 3.96
CA ARG A 49 8.62 -9.07 4.22
C ARG A 49 8.58 -9.88 2.93
N LEU A 50 8.01 -9.33 1.86
CA LEU A 50 7.95 -9.99 0.55
C LEU A 50 9.31 -10.04 -0.11
N GLU A 51 10.15 -9.02 0.00
CA GLU A 51 11.54 -9.06 -0.45
C GLU A 51 12.34 -10.09 0.35
N SER A 52 12.16 -10.16 1.68
CA SER A 52 12.78 -11.18 2.52
C SER A 52 12.37 -12.60 2.13
N ILE A 53 11.09 -12.82 1.79
CA ILE A 53 10.58 -14.11 1.31
C ILE A 53 11.08 -14.40 -0.11
N SER A 54 11.08 -13.39 -0.99
CA SER A 54 11.55 -13.51 -2.37
C SER A 54 13.04 -13.80 -2.44
N SER A 55 13.84 -13.27 -1.52
CA SER A 55 15.27 -13.58 -1.43
C SER A 55 15.52 -15.05 -1.03
N GLN A 56 14.57 -15.68 -0.35
CA GLN A 56 14.61 -17.10 0.00
C GLN A 56 14.06 -18.02 -1.12
N LEU A 57 13.34 -17.47 -2.10
CA LEU A 57 12.75 -18.22 -3.21
C LEU A 57 13.60 -18.00 -4.48
N THR A 58 14.25 -19.05 -4.96
CA THR A 58 15.17 -19.04 -6.12
C THR A 58 14.49 -18.82 -7.49
N GLN A 59 13.22 -18.43 -7.55
CA GLN A 59 12.44 -18.27 -8.80
C GLN A 59 11.81 -16.87 -8.92
N PRO A 60 11.71 -16.32 -10.15
CA PRO A 60 11.37 -14.93 -10.37
C PRO A 60 9.94 -14.62 -9.88
N PRO A 61 9.78 -13.59 -9.03
CA PRO A 61 8.57 -13.44 -8.24
C PRO A 61 7.59 -12.50 -8.94
N SER A 62 7.31 -12.66 -10.24
CA SER A 62 6.57 -11.62 -10.97
C SER A 62 5.06 -11.70 -10.80
N HIS A 63 4.46 -12.89 -10.80
CA HIS A 63 3.00 -13.03 -10.73
C HIS A 63 2.44 -13.31 -9.33
N VAL A 64 3.21 -13.99 -8.48
CA VAL A 64 2.78 -14.38 -7.14
C VAL A 64 2.80 -13.18 -6.19
N LEU A 65 3.83 -12.32 -6.29
CA LEU A 65 3.91 -11.09 -5.49
C LEU A 65 2.76 -10.13 -5.80
N MET A 66 2.43 -9.95 -7.07
CA MET A 66 1.35 -9.03 -7.47
C MET A 66 -0.02 -9.49 -6.95
N ARG A 67 -0.32 -10.80 -7.01
CA ARG A 67 -1.56 -11.36 -6.40
C ARG A 67 -1.56 -11.27 -4.87
N ILE A 68 -0.43 -11.50 -4.22
CA ILE A 68 -0.31 -11.35 -2.77
C ILE A 68 -0.57 -9.90 -2.37
N TYR A 69 -0.07 -8.95 -3.16
CA TYR A 69 -0.34 -7.53 -2.99
C TYR A 69 -1.84 -7.20 -3.07
N GLU A 70 -2.52 -7.62 -4.14
CA GLU A 70 -3.96 -7.39 -4.33
C GLU A 70 -4.82 -8.03 -3.24
N THR A 71 -4.45 -9.23 -2.81
CA THR A 71 -5.17 -9.99 -1.76
C THR A 71 -5.00 -9.35 -0.39
N LEU A 72 -3.78 -8.91 -0.05
CA LEU A 72 -3.49 -8.26 1.23
C LEU A 72 -4.05 -6.83 1.29
N PHE A 73 -4.00 -6.11 0.18
CA PHE A 73 -4.61 -4.78 0.07
C PHE A 73 -6.12 -4.86 0.33
N SER A 74 -6.82 -5.81 -0.31
CA SER A 74 -8.26 -6.04 -0.05
C SER A 74 -8.55 -6.46 1.40
N SER A 75 -7.67 -7.26 2.03
CA SER A 75 -7.87 -7.75 3.40
C SER A 75 -7.72 -6.66 4.48
N GLN A 76 -6.79 -5.71 4.29
CA GLN A 76 -6.57 -4.59 5.23
C GLN A 76 -7.74 -3.59 5.25
N PHE A 77 -8.41 -3.39 4.12
CA PHE A 77 -9.62 -2.55 4.06
C PHE A 77 -10.84 -3.24 4.67
N CYS A 78 -11.01 -4.55 4.45
CA CYS A 78 -12.10 -5.31 5.07
C CYS A 78 -12.00 -5.37 6.61
N SER A 79 -10.81 -5.35 7.20
CA SER A 79 -10.66 -5.36 8.68
C SER A 79 -10.85 -4.01 9.36
N THR A 80 -10.92 -2.90 8.61
CA THR A 80 -11.07 -1.55 9.18
C THR A 80 -12.53 -1.06 9.15
N LEU A 81 -13.46 -1.92 8.73
CA LEU A 81 -14.90 -1.64 8.54
C LEU A 81 -15.81 -2.45 9.47
N VAL A 82 -15.26 -2.97 10.58
CA VAL A 82 -15.99 -3.59 11.70
C VAL A 82 -15.77 -2.77 12.97
#